data_AF-A0A7C6HJH7-F1
#
_entry.id   AF-A0A7C6HJH7-F1
#
_cell.length_a   1.000
_cell.length_b   1.000
_cell.length_c   1.000
_cell.angle_alpha   90.00
_cell.angle_beta   90.00
_cell.angle_gamma   90.00
#
_symmetry.space_group_name_H-M   'P 1'
#
loop_
_entity.id
_entity.type
_entity.pdbx_description
1 polymer ?
#
loop_
_entity_poly.entity_id
_entity_poly.type
_entity_poly.pdbx_seq_one_letter_code
_entity_poly.pdbx_strand_id
1 'polypeptide(L)'
;EMGFKQISVEPVVAPDGSGYELKEEHLPILFKEYEKLAKYYAEKWQTDDWFNFFHFMIDLTQGPCVAKRVRGCGAGSEYVAVTPEGDIYPCHQFVGQTEFIIGNVYGNELDYELMDTFKEKNVFTKKSCMDCWARYYCSGGCHANSWNLNKDLDIPYELGCELQKKRIECAIWAKAME
;
A
#
# COMPACT_ATOMS: atom_id res chain seq x y z
N GLU A 1 13.28 -18.86 -12.47
CA GLU A 1 13.46 -20.27 -12.02
C GLU A 1 12.20 -21.12 -12.18
N MET A 2 11.05 -20.73 -11.62
CA MET A 2 9.78 -21.47 -11.77
C MET A 2 8.91 -21.03 -12.96
N GLY A 3 9.42 -20.14 -13.83
CA GLY A 3 8.70 -19.66 -15.02
C GLY A 3 7.67 -18.56 -14.77
N PHE A 4 7.50 -18.06 -13.53
CA PHE A 4 6.63 -16.93 -13.25
C PHE A 4 7.13 -15.67 -13.94
N LYS A 5 6.30 -15.09 -14.82
CA LYS A 5 6.59 -13.85 -15.55
C LYS A 5 6.03 -12.60 -14.89
N GLN A 6 5.12 -12.74 -13.92
CA GLN A 6 4.55 -11.64 -13.16
C GLN A 6 4.47 -12.03 -11.68
N ILE A 7 4.98 -11.17 -10.81
CA ILE A 7 5.08 -11.41 -9.38
C ILE A 7 4.64 -10.14 -8.63
N SER A 8 3.80 -10.32 -7.62
CA SER A 8 3.43 -9.29 -6.65
C SER A 8 3.39 -9.94 -5.28
N VAL A 9 4.09 -9.35 -4.31
CA VAL A 9 4.21 -9.88 -2.95
C VAL A 9 4.18 -8.71 -1.99
N GLU A 10 3.32 -8.78 -0.99
CA GLU A 10 3.23 -7.80 0.08
C GLU A 10 3.77 -8.35 1.41
N PRO A 11 4.42 -7.52 2.24
CA PRO A 11 4.82 -7.87 3.58
C PRO A 11 3.61 -8.26 4.42
N VAL A 12 3.82 -9.20 5.33
CA VAL A 12 2.79 -9.57 6.30
C VAL A 12 2.54 -8.41 7.26
N VAL A 13 1.26 -8.15 7.52
CA VAL A 13 0.80 -7.21 8.53
C VAL A 13 -0.05 -8.00 9.50
N ALA A 14 0.41 -8.12 10.74
CA ALA A 14 -0.24 -8.91 11.75
C ALA A 14 -0.15 -8.20 13.12
N PRO A 15 -1.10 -8.45 14.03
CA PRO A 15 -1.02 -7.95 15.39
C PRO A 15 0.20 -8.48 16.14
N ASP A 16 0.67 -7.72 17.13
CA ASP A 16 1.73 -8.16 18.03
C ASP A 16 1.36 -9.48 18.74
N GLY A 17 2.33 -10.40 18.82
CA GLY A 17 2.12 -11.71 19.44
C GLY A 17 1.50 -12.77 18.53
N SER A 18 1.27 -12.46 17.24
CA SER A 18 0.82 -13.45 16.25
C SER A 18 1.85 -14.58 15.99
N GLY A 19 3.13 -14.35 16.31
CA GLY A 19 4.25 -15.26 16.09
C GLY A 19 4.87 -15.17 14.69
N TYR A 20 4.24 -14.42 13.78
CA TYR A 20 4.71 -14.18 12.42
C TYR A 20 4.66 -12.70 12.02
N GLU A 21 4.39 -11.80 12.98
CA GLU A 21 4.44 -10.36 12.75
C GLU A 21 5.86 -9.90 12.39
N LEU A 22 5.95 -8.92 11.51
CA LEU A 22 7.21 -8.23 11.26
C LEU A 22 7.47 -7.23 12.37
N LYS A 23 8.73 -7.13 12.79
CA LYS A 23 9.21 -6.23 13.84
C LYS A 23 10.31 -5.33 13.30
N GLU A 24 10.59 -4.24 13.99
CA GLU A 24 11.67 -3.31 13.61
C GLU A 24 13.03 -4.00 13.51
N GLU A 25 13.29 -4.99 14.37
CA GLU A 25 14.52 -5.80 14.33
C GLU A 25 14.69 -6.61 13.02
N HIS A 26 13.61 -6.83 12.26
CA HIS A 26 13.67 -7.49 10.96
C HIS A 26 14.03 -6.54 9.82
N LEU A 27 13.94 -5.21 10.00
CA LEU A 27 14.21 -4.24 8.94
C LEU A 27 15.59 -4.42 8.28
N PRO A 28 16.70 -4.62 9.02
CA PRO A 28 18.02 -4.76 8.40
C PRO A 28 18.11 -5.94 7.42
N ILE A 29 17.52 -7.09 7.76
CA ILE A 29 17.54 -8.25 6.87
C ILE A 29 16.56 -8.08 5.71
N LEU A 30 15.38 -7.52 5.95
CA LEU A 30 14.40 -7.24 4.88
C LEU A 30 14.95 -6.26 3.85
N PHE A 31 15.66 -5.22 4.30
CA PHE A 31 16.30 -4.26 3.40
C PHE A 31 17.35 -4.93 2.51
N LYS A 32 18.20 -5.78 3.10
CA LYS A 32 19.21 -6.54 2.36
C LYS A 32 18.59 -7.47 1.31
N GLU A 33 17.47 -8.13 1.64
CA GLU A 33 16.78 -9.00 0.68
C GLU A 33 16.09 -8.20 -0.44
N TYR A 34 15.54 -7.01 -0.16
CA TYR A 34 15.04 -6.10 -1.20
C TYR A 34 16.16 -5.63 -2.15
N GLU A 35 17.33 -5.29 -1.61
CA GLU A 35 18.49 -4.88 -2.40
C GLU A 35 19.00 -6.02 -3.30
N LYS A 36 19.04 -7.24 -2.76
CA LYS A 36 19.36 -8.45 -3.53
C LYS A 36 18.34 -8.69 -4.64
N LEU A 37 17.05 -8.53 -4.36
CA LEU A 37 15.98 -8.64 -5.35
C LEU A 37 16.13 -7.57 -6.45
N ALA A 38 16.40 -6.32 -6.07
CA ALA A 38 16.62 -5.22 -7.02
C ALA A 38 17.76 -5.53 -7.98
N LYS A 39 18.90 -6.00 -7.45
CA LYS A 39 20.06 -6.37 -8.26
C LYS A 39 19.74 -7.52 -9.23
N TYR A 40 19.09 -8.58 -8.73
CA TYR A 40 18.66 -9.69 -9.58
C TYR A 40 17.66 -9.28 -10.66
N TYR A 41 16.70 -8.42 -10.31
CA TYR A 41 15.72 -7.88 -11.24
C TYR A 41 16.38 -7.08 -12.37
N ALA A 42 17.35 -6.21 -12.05
CA ALA A 42 18.11 -5.43 -13.03
C ALA A 42 18.99 -6.33 -13.92
N GLU A 43 19.68 -7.33 -13.34
CA GLU A 43 20.47 -8.30 -14.11
C GLU A 43 19.61 -9.08 -15.11
N LYS A 44 18.37 -9.42 -14.74
CA LYS A 44 17.44 -10.16 -15.60
C LYS A 44 16.79 -9.30 -16.68
N TRP A 45 16.73 -7.98 -16.50
CA TRP A 45 16.11 -7.04 -17.44
C TRP A 45 16.65 -7.15 -18.86
N GLN A 46 17.95 -7.39 -19.01
CA GLN A 46 18.63 -7.49 -20.30
C GLN A 46 18.62 -8.91 -20.89
N THR A 47 17.74 -9.80 -20.40
CA THR A 47 17.71 -11.22 -20.78
C THR A 47 16.30 -11.69 -21.13
N ASP A 48 16.17 -12.76 -21.92
CA ASP A 48 14.88 -13.39 -22.25
C ASP A 48 14.17 -14.01 -21.02
N ASP A 49 14.89 -14.15 -19.90
CA ASP A 49 14.37 -14.65 -18.63
C ASP A 49 13.89 -13.51 -17.70
N TRP A 50 13.66 -12.30 -18.24
CA TRP A 50 13.06 -11.22 -17.47
C TRP A 50 11.66 -11.59 -16.94
N PHE A 51 11.33 -11.02 -15.79
CA PHE A 51 10.03 -11.13 -15.13
C PHE A 51 9.61 -9.78 -14.58
N ASN A 52 8.30 -9.51 -14.61
CA ASN A 52 7.73 -8.32 -14.00
C ASN A 52 7.55 -8.51 -12.49
N PHE A 53 8.16 -7.64 -11.69
CA PHE A 53 7.84 -7.49 -10.27
C PHE A 53 7.03 -6.22 -10.09
N PHE A 54 5.73 -6.37 -9.83
CA PHE A 54 4.75 -5.27 -9.85
C PHE A 54 5.20 -4.05 -9.03
N HIS A 55 5.82 -4.28 -7.88
CA HIS A 55 6.20 -3.19 -6.98
C HIS A 55 7.47 -2.43 -7.41
N PHE A 56 8.19 -2.88 -8.43
CA PHE A 56 9.28 -2.13 -9.07
C PHE A 56 8.83 -1.38 -10.33
N MET A 57 7.54 -1.47 -10.69
CA MET A 57 6.96 -0.66 -11.76
C MET A 57 6.80 0.79 -11.29
N ILE A 58 7.88 1.56 -11.39
CA ILE A 58 7.90 2.99 -11.04
C ILE A 58 8.08 3.85 -12.30
N ASP A 59 7.33 4.94 -12.36
CA ASP A 59 7.46 5.97 -13.39
C ASP A 59 8.17 7.19 -12.81
N LEU A 60 9.33 7.52 -13.38
CA LEU A 60 10.16 8.67 -13.00
C LEU A 60 9.98 9.86 -13.95
N THR A 61 9.27 9.66 -15.07
CA THR A 61 9.18 10.62 -16.17
C THR A 61 7.86 11.37 -16.16
N GLN A 62 6.77 10.69 -15.82
CA GLN A 62 5.50 11.36 -15.62
C GLN A 62 5.43 11.86 -14.19
N GLY A 63 5.45 13.19 -14.06
CA GLY A 63 5.21 13.86 -12.79
C GLY A 63 3.92 13.32 -12.15
N PRO A 64 3.82 13.31 -10.81
CA PRO A 64 2.66 12.75 -10.14
C PRO A 64 1.39 13.45 -10.61
N CYS A 65 0.48 12.72 -11.25
CA CYS A 65 -0.90 13.18 -11.37
C CYS A 65 -1.41 13.41 -9.94
N VAL A 66 -1.50 14.68 -9.54
CA VAL A 66 -1.78 15.07 -8.14
C VAL A 66 -3.06 14.40 -7.66
N ALA A 67 -4.10 14.37 -8.51
CA ALA A 67 -5.35 13.69 -8.20
C ALA A 67 -5.14 12.22 -7.81
N LYS A 68 -4.34 11.45 -8.58
CA LYS A 68 -4.06 10.04 -8.28
C LYS A 68 -3.28 9.86 -6.97
N ARG A 69 -2.38 10.80 -6.63
CA ARG A 69 -1.61 10.74 -5.37
C ARG A 69 -2.41 11.17 -4.15
N VAL A 70 -3.34 12.10 -4.30
CA VAL A 70 -4.30 12.47 -3.23
C VAL A 70 -5.22 11.30 -2.92
N ARG A 71 -5.67 10.57 -3.94
CA ARG A 71 -6.65 9.48 -3.80
C ARG A 71 -6.08 8.20 -3.18
N GLY A 72 -4.77 8.01 -3.22
CA GLY A 72 -4.13 6.80 -2.68
C GLY A 72 -4.68 5.53 -3.35
N CYS A 73 -5.11 4.55 -2.54
CA CYS A 73 -5.76 3.33 -3.04
C CYS A 73 -7.26 3.52 -3.36
N GLY A 74 -7.85 4.67 -3.02
CA GLY A 74 -9.27 4.98 -3.27
C GLY A 74 -10.26 4.34 -2.31
N ALA A 75 -9.81 3.63 -1.26
CA ALA A 75 -10.69 2.97 -0.30
C ALA A 75 -11.73 3.95 0.28
N GLY A 76 -12.99 3.54 0.33
CA GLY A 76 -14.11 4.34 0.85
C GLY A 76 -14.60 5.46 -0.06
N SER A 77 -14.02 5.64 -1.26
CA SER A 77 -14.43 6.70 -2.19
C SER A 77 -14.52 6.22 -3.63
N GLU A 78 -13.42 5.77 -4.20
CA GLU A 78 -13.33 5.29 -5.60
C GLU A 78 -13.19 3.77 -5.70
N TYR A 79 -12.88 3.15 -4.57
CA TYR A 79 -12.82 1.71 -4.39
C TYR A 79 -13.61 1.36 -3.12
N VAL A 80 -14.46 0.34 -3.24
CA VAL A 80 -15.24 -0.23 -2.15
C VAL A 80 -15.26 -1.74 -2.29
N ALA A 81 -15.49 -2.43 -1.17
CA ALA A 81 -15.80 -3.86 -1.16
C ALA A 81 -17.30 -4.05 -0.93
N VAL A 82 -17.87 -5.08 -1.56
CA VAL A 82 -19.27 -5.47 -1.38
C VAL A 82 -19.31 -6.92 -0.91
N THR A 83 -20.00 -7.19 0.20
CA THR A 83 -20.17 -8.56 0.73
C THR A 83 -21.27 -9.32 -0.02
N PRO A 84 -21.37 -10.65 0.12
CA PRO A 84 -22.50 -11.42 -0.46
C PRO A 84 -23.89 -10.95 -0.01
N GLU A 85 -23.99 -10.41 1.20
CA GLU A 85 -25.22 -9.83 1.77
C GLU A 85 -25.55 -8.44 1.20
N GLY A 86 -24.62 -7.86 0.44
CA GLY A 86 -24.75 -6.56 -0.20
C GLY A 86 -24.15 -5.40 0.59
N ASP A 87 -23.53 -5.64 1.74
CA ASP A 87 -22.96 -4.58 2.58
C ASP A 87 -21.72 -3.98 1.91
N ILE A 88 -21.64 -2.66 1.92
CA ILE A 88 -20.60 -1.87 1.28
C ILE A 88 -19.59 -1.43 2.36
N TYR A 89 -18.31 -1.72 2.12
CA TYR A 89 -17.20 -1.36 3.01
C TYR A 89 -16.14 -0.54 2.26
N PRO A 90 -15.32 0.28 2.98
CA PRO A 90 -14.26 1.06 2.37
C PRO A 90 -13.25 0.23 1.58
N CYS A 91 -12.90 -0.96 2.08
CA CYS A 91 -12.17 -1.97 1.34
C CYS A 91 -12.37 -3.35 1.96
N HIS A 92 -11.81 -4.38 1.31
CA HIS A 92 -11.94 -5.76 1.78
C HIS A 92 -11.36 -5.99 3.19
N GLN A 93 -10.38 -5.19 3.64
CA GLN A 93 -9.79 -5.32 4.98
C GLN A 93 -10.70 -4.82 6.12
N PHE A 94 -11.75 -4.06 5.80
CA PHE A 94 -12.74 -3.58 6.77
C PHE A 94 -13.98 -4.46 6.85
N VAL A 95 -14.13 -5.45 5.94
CA VAL A 95 -15.26 -6.38 5.96
C VAL A 95 -15.31 -7.12 7.30
N GLY A 96 -16.48 -7.14 7.93
CA GLY A 96 -16.69 -7.72 9.26
C GLY A 96 -16.54 -6.74 10.43
N GLN A 97 -16.10 -5.51 10.19
CA GLN A 97 -16.08 -4.43 11.19
C GLN A 97 -17.31 -3.54 10.99
N THR A 98 -18.42 -3.83 11.68
CA THR A 98 -19.73 -3.21 11.44
C THR A 98 -19.74 -1.68 11.47
N GLU A 99 -18.81 -1.06 12.19
CA GLU A 99 -18.62 0.39 12.25
C GLU A 99 -18.13 1.02 10.93
N PHE A 100 -17.68 0.20 9.97
CA PHE A 100 -17.23 0.63 8.64
C PHE A 100 -18.22 0.29 7.53
N ILE A 101 -19.47 -0.07 7.84
CA ILE A 101 -20.49 -0.25 6.82
C ILE A 101 -20.86 1.13 6.26
N ILE A 102 -20.54 1.36 4.98
CA ILE A 102 -20.94 2.56 4.25
C ILE A 102 -22.43 2.48 3.90
N GLY A 103 -22.97 1.29 3.65
CA GLY A 103 -24.38 1.11 3.29
C GLY A 103 -24.60 -0.28 2.70
N ASN A 104 -25.69 -0.46 1.97
CA ASN A 104 -26.00 -1.72 1.30
C ASN A 104 -26.43 -1.46 -0.15
N VAL A 105 -25.97 -2.29 -1.10
CA VAL A 105 -26.25 -2.12 -2.54
C VAL A 105 -27.72 -2.26 -2.92
N TYR A 106 -28.53 -2.90 -2.06
CA TYR A 106 -29.98 -3.00 -2.21
C TYR A 106 -30.73 -1.88 -1.49
N GLY A 107 -30.03 -1.07 -0.69
CA GLY A 107 -30.54 0.10 -0.01
C GLY A 107 -30.39 1.39 -0.83
N ASN A 108 -30.92 2.48 -0.28
CA ASN A 108 -30.82 3.83 -0.87
C ASN A 108 -30.05 4.81 0.02
N GLU A 109 -29.49 4.34 1.13
CA GLU A 109 -28.78 5.16 2.11
C GLU A 109 -27.30 4.76 2.12
N LEU A 110 -26.44 5.77 2.05
CA LEU A 110 -24.99 5.66 2.17
C LEU A 110 -24.51 6.62 3.24
N ASP A 111 -23.53 6.18 4.03
CA ASP A 111 -22.81 6.97 5.00
C ASP A 111 -21.75 7.82 4.30
N TYR A 112 -22.19 8.99 3.83
CA TYR A 112 -21.32 9.97 3.18
C TYR A 112 -20.27 10.54 4.13
N GLU A 113 -20.53 10.61 5.45
CA GLU A 113 -19.57 11.11 6.43
C GLU A 113 -18.38 10.14 6.57
N LEU A 114 -18.65 8.83 6.57
CA LEU A 114 -17.63 7.80 6.53
C LEU A 114 -16.82 7.86 5.23
N MET A 115 -17.50 8.03 4.08
CA MET A 115 -16.82 8.19 2.78
C MET A 115 -15.88 9.41 2.76
N ASP A 116 -16.36 10.56 3.24
CA ASP A 116 -15.56 11.78 3.33
C ASP A 116 -14.40 11.61 4.31
N THR A 117 -14.62 10.92 5.43
CA THR A 117 -13.54 10.56 6.36
C THR A 117 -12.43 9.83 5.63
N PHE A 118 -12.71 8.78 4.85
CA PHE A 118 -11.65 8.05 4.13
C PHE A 118 -10.93 8.92 3.09
N LYS A 119 -11.68 9.72 2.34
CA LYS A 119 -11.15 10.63 1.30
C LYS A 119 -10.23 11.70 1.88
N GLU A 120 -10.54 12.22 3.06
CA GLU A 120 -9.74 13.25 3.73
C GLU A 120 -8.44 12.70 4.33
N LYS A 121 -8.36 11.40 4.64
CA LYS A 121 -7.19 10.77 5.29
C LYS A 121 -6.10 10.40 4.28
N ASN A 122 -5.56 11.40 3.59
CA ASN A 122 -4.57 11.22 2.51
C ASN A 122 -3.17 11.76 2.87
N VAL A 123 -2.25 11.64 1.90
CA VAL A 123 -0.84 12.03 2.03
C VAL A 123 -0.61 13.50 2.43
N PHE A 124 -1.57 14.40 2.18
CA PHE A 124 -1.46 15.83 2.51
C PHE A 124 -2.00 16.17 3.91
N THR A 125 -2.79 15.29 4.52
CA THR A 125 -3.40 15.53 5.84
C THR A 125 -2.68 14.78 6.96
N LYS A 126 -2.06 13.63 6.64
CA LYS A 126 -1.24 12.88 7.61
C LYS A 126 0.07 13.61 7.91
N LYS A 127 0.27 14.00 9.18
CA LYS A 127 1.45 14.79 9.60
C LYS A 127 2.78 14.14 9.24
N SER A 128 2.95 12.85 9.52
CA SER A 128 4.19 12.12 9.19
C SER A 128 4.49 12.03 7.69
N CYS A 129 3.46 12.14 6.84
CA CYS A 129 3.64 12.15 5.38
C CYS A 129 4.14 13.49 4.85
N MET A 130 3.90 14.59 5.58
CA MET A 130 4.30 15.93 5.13
C MET A 130 5.83 16.08 5.04
N ASP A 131 6.58 15.43 5.93
CA ASP A 131 8.05 15.49 5.92
C ASP A 131 8.71 14.29 5.20
N CYS A 132 7.91 13.40 4.61
CA CYS A 132 8.40 12.16 4.00
C CYS A 132 8.80 12.36 2.53
N TRP A 133 10.04 11.98 2.19
CA TRP A 133 10.56 12.05 0.82
C TRP A 133 9.80 11.14 -0.17
N ALA A 134 9.24 10.03 0.32
CA ALA A 134 8.57 9.03 -0.50
C ALA A 134 7.08 9.33 -0.74
N ARG A 135 6.54 10.43 -0.16
CA ARG A 135 5.10 10.71 -0.11
C ARG A 135 4.41 10.70 -1.47
N TYR A 136 5.08 11.21 -2.51
CA TYR A 136 4.53 11.25 -3.87
C TYR A 136 4.68 9.93 -4.65
N TYR A 137 5.39 8.95 -4.09
CA TYR A 137 5.44 7.60 -4.63
C TYR A 137 4.47 6.67 -3.90
N CYS A 138 4.41 6.73 -2.56
CA CYS A 138 3.59 5.85 -1.75
C CYS A 138 2.12 6.28 -1.60
N SER A 139 1.80 7.56 -1.80
CA SER A 139 0.43 8.11 -1.74
C SER A 139 -0.28 7.96 -0.38
N GLY A 140 0.47 7.88 0.73
CA GLY A 140 -0.09 7.94 2.09
C GLY A 140 -0.33 6.58 2.78
N GLY A 141 0.03 5.47 2.14
CA GLY A 141 0.00 4.14 2.75
C GLY A 141 -1.40 3.49 2.79
N CYS A 142 -1.53 2.42 3.58
CA CYS A 142 -2.76 1.63 3.69
C CYS A 142 -3.63 2.11 4.87
N HIS A 143 -4.88 2.51 4.59
CA HIS A 143 -5.86 2.88 5.61
C HIS A 143 -6.12 1.74 6.60
N ALA A 144 -6.25 0.50 6.10
CA ALA A 144 -6.50 -0.66 6.94
C ALA A 144 -5.36 -0.94 7.92
N ASN A 145 -4.09 -0.81 7.50
CA ASN A 145 -2.96 -0.99 8.40
C ASN A 145 -2.92 0.09 9.49
N SER A 146 -3.20 1.34 9.09
CA SER A 146 -3.29 2.49 10.02
C SER A 146 -4.34 2.23 11.09
N TRP A 147 -5.55 1.81 10.69
CA TRP A 147 -6.62 1.46 11.62
C TRP A 147 -6.32 0.21 12.46
N ASN A 148 -5.86 -0.88 11.85
CA ASN A 148 -5.69 -2.14 12.54
C ASN A 148 -4.64 -2.06 13.66
N LEU A 149 -3.57 -1.29 13.46
CA LEU A 149 -2.47 -1.20 14.41
C LEU A 149 -2.54 0.03 15.32
N ASN A 150 -3.04 1.17 14.81
CA ASN A 150 -3.06 2.41 15.59
C ASN A 150 -4.47 2.80 16.07
N LYS A 151 -5.52 2.16 15.55
CA LYS A 151 -6.94 2.57 15.73
C LYS A 151 -7.18 4.03 15.34
N ASP A 152 -6.38 4.51 14.38
CA ASP A 152 -6.43 5.88 13.87
C ASP A 152 -6.02 5.87 12.40
N LEU A 153 -6.91 6.40 11.54
CA LEU A 153 -6.63 6.53 10.11
C LEU A 153 -5.56 7.58 9.82
N ASP A 154 -5.31 8.55 10.69
CA ASP A 154 -4.30 9.61 10.49
C ASP A 154 -2.87 9.15 10.76
N ILE A 155 -2.69 8.05 11.47
CA ILE A 155 -1.37 7.55 11.89
C ILE A 155 -1.00 6.35 11.00
N PRO A 156 -0.05 6.51 10.06
CA PRO A 156 0.44 5.40 9.25
C PRO A 156 1.07 4.29 10.10
N TYR A 157 1.09 3.08 9.55
CA TYR A 157 1.88 1.99 10.11
C TYR A 157 3.37 2.19 9.80
N GLU A 158 4.15 2.55 10.82
CA GLU A 158 5.56 2.98 10.66
C GLU A 158 6.46 1.92 10.02
N LEU A 159 6.38 0.66 10.48
CA LEU A 159 7.17 -0.42 9.87
C LEU A 159 6.81 -0.62 8.38
N GLY A 160 5.52 -0.50 8.05
CA GLY A 160 5.06 -0.51 6.66
C GLY A 160 5.62 0.66 5.85
N CYS A 161 5.73 1.85 6.45
CA CYS A 161 6.36 3.01 5.84
C CYS A 161 7.85 2.77 5.56
N GLU A 162 8.59 2.19 6.50
CA GLU A 162 10.02 1.85 6.31
C GLU A 162 10.23 0.85 5.16
N LEU A 163 9.45 -0.23 5.14
CA LEU A 163 9.51 -1.22 4.07
C LEU A 163 9.13 -0.62 2.71
N GLN A 164 8.11 0.24 2.67
CA GLN A 164 7.71 0.90 1.44
C GLN A 164 8.77 1.88 0.94
N LYS A 165 9.42 2.64 1.84
CA LYS A 165 10.53 3.54 1.49
C LYS A 165 11.69 2.77 0.86
N LYS A 166 12.12 1.66 1.48
CA LYS A 166 13.18 0.80 0.90
C LYS A 166 12.75 0.19 -0.43
N ARG A 167 11.51 -0.26 -0.56
CA ARG A 167 10.99 -0.81 -1.82
C ARG A 167 11.03 0.22 -2.96
N ILE A 168 10.66 1.47 -2.66
CA ILE A 168 10.74 2.59 -3.61
C ILE A 168 12.19 2.91 -3.96
N GLU A 169 13.09 2.97 -2.98
CA GLU A 169 14.53 3.16 -3.19
C GLU A 169 15.10 2.10 -4.16
N CYS A 170 14.80 0.82 -3.92
CA CYS A 170 15.19 -0.29 -4.78
C CYS A 170 14.59 -0.20 -6.18
N ALA A 171 13.31 0.20 -6.30
CA ALA A 171 12.64 0.39 -7.58
C ALA A 171 13.29 1.53 -8.40
N ILE A 172 13.62 2.65 -7.76
CA ILE A 172 14.32 3.78 -8.39
C ILE A 172 15.69 3.33 -8.88
N TRP A 173 16.45 2.63 -8.04
CA TRP A 173 17.76 2.11 -8.42
C TRP A 173 17.66 1.16 -9.61
N ALA A 174 16.74 0.19 -9.58
CA ALA A 174 16.55 -0.76 -10.66
C ALA A 174 16.17 -0.06 -11.97
N LYS A 175 15.29 0.95 -11.91
CA LYS A 175 14.89 1.76 -13.06
C LYS A 175 16.04 2.59 -13.64
N ALA A 176 17.00 3.00 -12.82
CA ALA A 176 18.20 3.70 -13.29
C ALA A 176 19.21 2.78 -13.98
N MET A 177 19.07 1.44 -13.82
CA MET A 177 19.93 0.43 -14.44
C MET A 177 19.35 -0.14 -15.75
N GLU A 178 18.09 0.20 -16.08
CA GLU A 178 17.44 -0.10 -17.37
C GLU A 178 18.08 0.70 -18.51
#